data_AF-B1I2G6-F1
#
_entry.id   AF-B1I2G6-F1
#
_cell.length_a   1.000
_cell.length_b   1.000
_cell.length_c   1.000
_cell.angle_alpha   90.00
_cell.angle_beta   90.00
_cell.angle_gamma   90.00
#
_symmetry.space_group_name_H-M   'P 1'
#
loop_
_entity.id
_entity.type
_entity.pdbx_description
1 polymer ?
#
loop_
_entity_poly.entity_id
_entity_poly.type
_entity_poly.pdbx_seq_one_letter_code
_entity_poly.pdbx_strand_id
1 'polypeptide(L)'
;MRPLWQSTKQPDACMLIYPRVSHRGIPAKFDLVCRILGGLVEFVGQTCRCKVVAMRELPCVTGKDVQDLTPTTNPIREPLLDFLNQLSEINDTLTRLESLLNQARELLADLPAGTSTGIPLNVCDLAGGGVPVTFTPRASVAQEEEYRAIVDDLVQKQSAWSVAQAYDAFGTFLYDTAGFFFFENQDKLQARNIAGKLGPISSREGWLRAVREYYRRDSRQVLGCIRRLAPELGIIEKTNRRQINLVAWYKAASEVRQAIVHTSSAIRPARVWRLPKPIMELLSEHFPGRHEPTGYVLTLSAGDARNALLTFAEYGYLIFKCLSRSNGYDWQIPGPD
;
A
#
# COMPACT_ATOMS: atom_id res chain seq x y z
N MET A 1 -4.72 -2.65 52.97
CA MET A 1 -3.36 -2.46 52.41
C MET A 1 -3.29 -3.19 51.08
N ARG A 2 -3.22 -2.44 49.96
CA ARG A 2 -3.05 -2.95 48.59
C ARG A 2 -1.69 -2.48 48.08
N PRO A 3 -0.89 -3.29 47.37
CA PRO A 3 0.30 -2.78 46.72
C PRO A 3 -0.06 -2.13 45.37
N LEU A 4 0.48 -0.93 45.17
CA LEU A 4 0.53 -0.22 43.90
C LEU A 4 1.56 -0.90 42.98
N TRP A 5 1.15 -1.26 41.76
CA TRP A 5 2.06 -1.47 40.65
C TRP A 5 2.07 -0.21 39.79
N GLN A 6 3.15 0.56 39.85
CA GLN A 6 3.47 1.58 38.85
C GLN A 6 4.39 0.92 37.81
N SER A 7 3.88 0.76 36.59
CA SER A 7 4.66 0.36 35.42
C SER A 7 5.19 1.61 34.74
N THR A 8 6.49 1.85 34.89
CA THR A 8 7.25 2.76 34.04
C THR A 8 7.70 1.99 32.80
N LYS A 9 7.12 2.30 31.63
CA LYS A 9 7.63 1.81 30.34
C LYS A 9 8.77 2.71 29.89
N GLN A 10 10.00 2.19 29.90
CA GLN A 10 11.09 2.70 29.06
C GLN A 10 10.90 2.18 27.61
N PRO A 11 11.33 2.94 26.58
CA PRO A 11 11.27 2.48 25.20
C PRO A 11 12.40 1.50 24.88
N ASP A 12 12.04 0.39 24.24
CA ASP A 12 12.95 -0.66 23.77
C ASP A 12 13.91 -0.13 22.68
N ALA A 13 15.22 -0.26 22.92
CA ALA A 13 16.23 -0.07 21.89
C ALA A 13 16.29 -1.31 20.99
N CYS A 14 15.91 -1.17 19.72
CA CYS A 14 16.18 -2.19 18.70
C CYS A 14 17.66 -2.12 18.28
N MET A 15 18.43 -3.15 18.60
CA MET A 15 19.80 -3.34 18.13
C MET A 15 19.77 -3.84 16.68
N LEU A 16 20.46 -3.13 15.77
CA LEU A 16 20.70 -3.55 14.39
C LEU A 16 21.68 -4.74 14.39
N ILE A 17 21.29 -5.84 13.76
CA ILE A 17 22.10 -7.07 13.63
C ILE A 17 22.96 -6.92 12.38
N TYR A 18 24.26 -6.74 12.53
CA TYR A 18 25.21 -6.79 11.42
C TYR A 18 25.76 -8.21 11.26
N PRO A 19 25.66 -8.85 10.07
CA PRO A 19 26.38 -10.08 9.80
C PRO A 19 27.87 -9.78 9.67
N ARG A 20 28.68 -10.36 10.57
CA ARG A 20 30.15 -10.34 10.44
C ARG A 20 30.55 -11.58 9.65
N VAL A 21 30.74 -11.43 8.35
CA VAL A 21 31.17 -12.53 7.46
C VAL A 21 32.69 -12.70 7.57
N SER A 22 33.15 -13.90 7.91
CA SER A 22 34.57 -14.24 7.96
C SER A 22 35.13 -14.41 6.53
N HIS A 23 36.06 -13.54 6.13
CA HIS A 23 36.56 -13.37 4.77
C HIS A 23 37.53 -14.46 4.24
N ARG A 24 37.46 -15.72 4.69
CA ARG A 24 38.33 -16.77 4.13
C ARG A 24 37.57 -17.68 3.17
N GLY A 25 37.72 -17.40 1.87
CA GLY A 25 37.37 -18.33 0.78
C GLY A 25 36.00 -18.13 0.12
N ILE A 26 35.25 -17.08 0.46
CA ILE A 26 33.93 -16.81 -0.12
C ILE A 26 34.10 -16.06 -1.47
N PRO A 27 33.51 -16.55 -2.59
CA PRO A 27 33.53 -15.83 -3.85
C PRO A 27 32.93 -14.43 -3.71
N ALA A 28 33.53 -13.40 -4.30
CA ALA A 28 33.05 -12.01 -4.19
C ALA A 28 31.57 -11.83 -4.60
N LYS A 29 31.08 -12.68 -5.51
CA LYS A 29 29.66 -12.74 -5.91
C LYS A 29 28.72 -13.12 -4.76
N PHE A 30 29.17 -13.95 -3.83
CA PHE A 30 28.36 -14.43 -2.69
C PHE A 30 28.19 -13.35 -1.61
N ASP A 31 29.23 -12.56 -1.33
CA ASP A 31 29.12 -11.42 -0.41
C ASP A 31 28.10 -10.39 -0.92
N LEU A 32 28.01 -10.22 -2.25
CA LEU A 32 27.00 -9.36 -2.87
C LEU A 32 25.58 -9.91 -2.68
N VAL A 33 25.34 -11.20 -2.88
CA VAL A 33 24.02 -11.84 -2.64
C VAL A 33 23.61 -11.72 -1.17
N CYS A 34 24.52 -11.98 -0.23
CA CYS A 34 24.22 -11.83 1.20
C CYS A 34 23.90 -10.37 1.59
N ARG A 35 24.56 -9.39 0.97
CA ARG A 35 24.24 -7.96 1.18
C ARG A 35 22.90 -7.57 0.57
N ILE A 36 22.56 -8.09 -0.61
CA ILE A 36 21.25 -7.86 -1.25
C ILE A 36 20.13 -8.47 -0.41
N LEU A 37 20.29 -9.73 0.03
CA LEU A 37 19.31 -10.42 0.87
C LEU A 37 19.22 -9.81 2.28
N GLY A 38 20.35 -9.42 2.88
CA GLY A 38 20.39 -8.70 4.16
C GLY A 38 19.69 -7.35 4.09
N GLY A 39 19.95 -6.58 3.02
CA GLY A 39 19.25 -5.32 2.76
C GLY A 39 17.76 -5.50 2.48
N LEU A 40 17.36 -6.59 1.81
CA LEU A 40 15.96 -6.95 1.60
C LEU A 40 15.24 -7.27 2.93
N VAL A 41 15.90 -7.96 3.87
CA VAL A 41 15.31 -8.24 5.20
C VAL A 41 15.12 -6.94 5.99
N GLU A 42 16.06 -6.00 5.93
CA GLU A 42 15.89 -4.67 6.54
C GLU A 42 14.77 -3.86 5.87
N PHE A 43 14.69 -3.90 4.53
CA PHE A 43 13.67 -3.23 3.74
C PHE A 43 12.26 -3.76 4.00
N VAL A 44 12.09 -5.08 4.02
CA VAL A 44 10.82 -5.76 4.36
C VAL A 44 10.47 -5.53 5.83
N GLY A 45 11.45 -5.49 6.72
CA GLY A 45 11.26 -5.18 8.14
C GLY A 45 10.79 -3.74 8.39
N GLN A 46 11.30 -2.76 7.64
CA GLN A 46 10.88 -1.36 7.72
C GLN A 46 9.46 -1.16 7.14
N THR A 47 9.16 -1.79 6.00
CA THR A 47 7.83 -1.71 5.37
C THR A 47 6.75 -2.45 6.17
N CYS A 48 7.08 -3.56 6.84
CA CYS A 48 6.14 -4.25 7.75
C CYS A 48 5.90 -3.52 9.08
N ARG A 49 6.85 -2.69 9.55
CA ARG A 49 6.68 -1.82 10.73
C ARG A 49 5.79 -0.61 10.43
N CYS A 50 5.49 -0.31 9.17
CA CYS A 50 4.46 0.66 8.77
C CYS A 50 3.02 0.14 8.94
N LYS A 51 2.74 -0.63 10.01
CA LYS A 51 1.39 -0.71 10.57
C LYS A 51 1.16 0.55 11.40
N VAL A 52 0.53 1.56 10.77
CA VAL A 52 -0.15 2.66 11.48
C VAL A 52 0.75 3.43 12.45
N VAL A 53 1.83 4.04 11.95
CA VAL A 53 2.39 5.23 12.60
C VAL A 53 2.04 6.40 11.70
N ALA A 54 1.24 7.30 12.27
CA ALA A 54 0.78 8.53 11.63
C ALA A 54 1.95 9.24 10.96
N MET A 55 1.78 9.60 9.68
CA MET A 55 2.49 10.74 9.10
C MET A 55 2.11 11.97 9.94
N ARG A 56 2.96 12.30 10.91
CA ARG A 56 2.90 13.52 11.70
C ARG A 56 3.94 14.48 11.14
N GLU A 57 3.44 15.65 10.76
CA GLU A 57 4.12 16.94 10.69
C GLU A 57 5.20 17.10 9.61
N LEU A 58 4.75 17.41 8.39
CA LEU A 58 5.54 18.23 7.47
C LEU A 58 5.54 19.69 7.98
N PRO A 59 6.69 20.38 8.01
CA PRO A 59 6.76 21.76 8.46
C PRO A 59 6.06 22.69 7.47
N CYS A 60 5.14 23.51 7.98
CA CYS A 60 4.50 24.58 7.23
C CYS A 60 5.52 25.68 6.88
N VAL A 61 5.66 25.96 5.59
CA VAL A 61 6.36 27.17 5.11
C VAL A 61 5.40 28.35 5.30
N THR A 62 5.71 29.21 6.25
CA THR A 62 5.05 30.52 6.42
C THR A 62 5.77 31.55 5.56
N GLY A 63 5.22 31.82 4.37
CA GLY A 63 5.70 32.87 3.47
C GLY A 63 4.57 33.80 3.07
N LYS A 64 4.68 35.05 3.50
CA LYS A 64 3.76 36.17 3.26
C LYS A 64 3.71 36.59 1.78
N ASP A 65 2.56 37.16 1.43
CA ASP A 65 2.31 38.16 0.38
C ASP A 65 2.65 37.77 -1.06
N VAL A 66 1.64 37.18 -1.73
CA VAL A 66 1.45 37.34 -3.19
C VAL A 66 -0.03 37.65 -3.42
N GLN A 67 -0.34 38.94 -3.59
CA GLN A 67 -1.56 39.38 -4.24
C GLN A 67 -1.29 39.36 -5.74
N ASP A 68 -1.71 38.30 -6.42
CA ASP A 68 -1.89 38.27 -7.86
C ASP A 68 -3.11 37.40 -8.15
N LEU A 69 -3.87 37.78 -9.19
CA LEU A 69 -5.10 37.13 -9.65
C LEU A 69 -4.91 35.61 -9.77
N THR A 70 -5.21 34.85 -8.71
CA THR A 70 -5.02 33.41 -8.73
C THR A 70 -6.18 32.77 -9.49
N PRO A 71 -5.91 31.96 -10.53
CA PRO A 71 -6.93 31.08 -11.07
C PRO A 71 -7.44 30.24 -9.90
N THR A 72 -8.76 30.22 -9.70
CA THR A 72 -9.43 29.46 -8.63
C THR A 72 -8.76 28.11 -8.46
N THR A 73 -7.92 27.98 -7.43
CA THR A 73 -7.11 26.79 -7.20
C THR A 73 -8.07 25.66 -6.90
N ASN A 74 -8.09 24.64 -7.76
CA ASN A 74 -8.97 23.52 -7.61
C ASN A 74 -8.69 22.81 -6.26
N PRO A 75 -9.63 22.85 -5.30
CA PRO A 75 -9.37 22.40 -3.92
C PRO A 75 -9.12 20.91 -3.82
N ILE A 76 -9.56 20.12 -4.81
CA ILE A 76 -9.36 18.67 -4.85
C ILE A 76 -8.12 18.25 -5.65
N ARG A 77 -7.31 19.21 -6.11
CA ARG A 77 -6.06 18.95 -6.84
C ARG A 77 -4.98 18.35 -5.94
N GLU A 78 -4.78 18.93 -4.76
CA GLU A 78 -3.77 18.48 -3.80
C GLU A 78 -4.01 17.01 -3.38
N PRO A 79 -5.22 16.59 -2.97
CA PRO A 79 -5.51 15.17 -2.72
C PRO A 79 -5.17 14.24 -3.89
N LEU A 80 -5.42 14.66 -5.13
CA LEU A 80 -5.07 13.86 -6.29
C LEU A 80 -3.56 13.73 -6.46
N LEU A 81 -2.81 14.83 -6.32
CA LEU A 81 -1.35 14.80 -6.48
C LEU A 81 -0.70 13.93 -5.41
N ASP A 82 -1.13 14.06 -4.15
CA ASP A 82 -0.64 13.22 -3.04
C ASP A 82 -0.90 11.73 -3.32
N PHE A 83 -2.10 11.42 -3.81
CA PHE A 83 -2.46 10.05 -4.20
C PHE A 83 -1.59 9.50 -5.33
N LEU A 84 -1.39 10.28 -6.41
CA LEU A 84 -0.57 9.87 -7.54
C LEU A 84 0.90 9.71 -7.15
N ASN A 85 1.43 10.60 -6.31
CA ASN A 85 2.77 10.48 -5.74
C ASN A 85 2.90 9.19 -4.93
N GLN A 86 1.93 8.89 -4.07
CA GLN A 86 1.93 7.65 -3.29
C GLN A 86 1.89 6.40 -4.19
N LEU A 87 1.09 6.40 -5.26
CA LEU A 87 1.10 5.30 -6.24
C LEU A 87 2.45 5.17 -6.95
N SER A 88 3.09 6.29 -7.30
CA SER A 88 4.43 6.30 -7.89
C SER A 88 5.46 5.68 -6.94
N GLU A 89 5.44 6.05 -5.66
CA GLU A 89 6.34 5.48 -4.64
C GLU A 89 6.15 3.96 -4.47
N ILE A 90 4.90 3.48 -4.48
CA ILE A 90 4.59 2.05 -4.42
C ILE A 90 5.14 1.33 -5.67
N ASN A 91 4.98 1.93 -6.86
CA ASN A 91 5.48 1.38 -8.11
C ASN A 91 7.01 1.34 -8.18
N ASP A 92 7.67 2.41 -7.71
CA ASP A 92 9.13 2.49 -7.65
C ASP A 92 9.69 1.43 -6.70
N THR A 93 9.03 1.25 -5.55
CA THR A 93 9.38 0.21 -4.58
C THR A 93 9.27 -1.18 -5.20
N LEU A 94 8.15 -1.48 -5.88
CA LEU A 94 7.95 -2.75 -6.58
C LEU A 94 9.04 -2.98 -7.63
N THR A 95 9.34 -1.96 -8.44
CA THR A 95 10.33 -2.03 -9.53
C THR A 95 11.75 -2.25 -9.01
N ARG A 96 12.14 -1.55 -7.95
CA ARG A 96 13.45 -1.74 -7.30
C ARG A 96 13.59 -3.15 -6.73
N LEU A 97 12.57 -3.63 -6.01
CA LEU A 97 12.59 -4.95 -5.41
C LEU A 97 12.64 -6.06 -6.47
N GLU A 98 11.82 -5.94 -7.52
CA GLU A 98 11.86 -6.87 -8.66
C GLU A 98 13.24 -6.90 -9.32
N SER A 99 13.85 -5.74 -9.57
CA SER A 99 15.20 -5.65 -10.13
C SER A 99 16.25 -6.33 -9.24
N LEU A 100 16.21 -6.06 -7.92
CA LEU A 100 17.13 -6.68 -6.96
C LEU A 100 16.97 -8.20 -6.88
N LEU A 101 15.72 -8.69 -6.89
CA LEU A 101 15.44 -10.13 -6.84
C LEU A 101 15.84 -10.83 -8.15
N ASN A 102 15.65 -10.20 -9.29
CA ASN A 102 16.12 -10.73 -10.58
C ASN A 102 17.65 -10.78 -10.65
N GLN A 103 18.34 -9.74 -10.18
CA GLN A 103 19.81 -9.78 -10.05
C GLN A 103 20.27 -10.88 -9.09
N ALA A 104 19.59 -11.06 -7.96
CA ALA A 104 19.88 -12.16 -7.04
C ALA A 104 19.69 -13.52 -7.71
N ARG A 105 18.63 -13.69 -8.51
CA ARG A 105 18.35 -14.92 -9.27
C ARG A 105 19.48 -15.24 -10.26
N GLU A 106 19.99 -14.26 -10.99
CA GLU A 106 21.13 -14.44 -11.90
C GLU A 106 22.40 -14.85 -11.15
N LEU A 107 22.69 -14.19 -10.03
CA LEU A 107 23.86 -14.51 -9.20
C LEU A 107 23.77 -15.91 -8.57
N LEU A 108 22.56 -16.37 -8.24
CA LEU A 108 22.32 -17.70 -7.67
C LEU A 108 22.47 -18.81 -8.73
N ALA A 109 22.16 -18.54 -9.99
CA ALA A 109 22.36 -19.50 -11.09
C ALA A 109 23.85 -19.80 -11.36
N ASP A 110 24.74 -18.87 -11.00
CA ASP A 110 26.20 -19.02 -11.12
C ASP A 110 26.84 -19.80 -9.96
N LEU A 111 26.08 -20.16 -8.90
CA LEU A 111 26.64 -20.87 -7.76
C LEU A 111 26.88 -22.35 -8.07
N PRO A 112 28.03 -22.93 -7.67
CA PRO A 112 28.28 -24.34 -7.88
C PRO A 112 27.27 -25.21 -7.12
N ALA A 113 26.82 -26.29 -7.76
CA ALA A 113 25.95 -27.28 -7.13
C ALA A 113 26.57 -27.78 -5.81
N GLY A 114 25.77 -27.83 -4.73
CA GLY A 114 26.27 -28.20 -3.41
C GLY A 114 26.73 -27.04 -2.52
N THR A 115 26.58 -25.78 -2.96
CA THR A 115 26.91 -24.62 -2.12
C THR A 115 25.93 -24.54 -0.95
N SER A 116 26.41 -24.90 0.24
CA SER A 116 25.70 -24.69 1.50
C SER A 116 25.59 -23.19 1.76
N THR A 117 24.37 -22.67 1.84
CA THR A 117 24.16 -21.30 2.33
C THR A 117 23.38 -21.33 3.64
N GLY A 118 23.78 -20.48 4.57
CA GLY A 118 23.14 -20.33 5.87
C GLY A 118 23.64 -19.05 6.51
N ILE A 119 22.71 -18.18 6.93
CA ILE A 119 23.06 -16.99 7.68
C ILE A 119 23.20 -17.44 9.15
N PRO A 120 24.39 -17.30 9.78
CA PRO A 120 24.55 -17.59 11.19
C PRO A 120 23.62 -16.70 12.01
N LEU A 121 22.85 -17.30 12.91
CA LEU A 121 21.88 -16.62 13.75
C LEU A 121 22.56 -16.31 15.09
N ASN A 122 22.87 -15.03 15.33
CA ASN A 122 23.47 -14.59 16.58
C ASN A 122 22.37 -14.40 17.62
N VAL A 123 22.33 -15.26 18.63
CA VAL A 123 21.35 -15.22 19.73
C VAL A 123 22.04 -14.64 20.96
N CYS A 124 21.52 -13.53 21.48
CA CYS A 124 21.97 -12.97 22.75
C CYS A 124 21.02 -13.36 23.87
N ASP A 125 21.57 -13.59 25.07
CA ASP A 125 20.74 -13.75 26.27
C ASP A 125 20.10 -12.40 26.64
N LEU A 126 18.77 -12.35 26.58
CA LEU A 126 17.99 -11.16 26.92
C LEU A 126 17.89 -10.92 28.43
N ALA A 127 18.25 -11.91 29.27
CA ALA A 127 18.24 -11.78 30.73
C ALA A 127 19.44 -10.98 31.28
N GLY A 128 20.41 -10.62 30.42
CA GLY A 128 21.56 -9.77 30.74
C GLY A 128 22.83 -10.55 31.09
N GLY A 129 23.97 -10.10 30.54
CA GLY A 129 25.31 -10.62 30.86
C GLY A 129 25.82 -11.79 30.02
N GLY A 130 25.07 -12.28 29.02
CA GLY A 130 25.48 -13.39 28.15
C GLY A 130 26.30 -12.97 26.93
N VAL A 131 27.31 -13.77 26.57
CA VAL A 131 28.02 -13.66 25.28
C VAL A 131 27.08 -14.11 24.16
N PRO A 132 27.01 -13.39 23.01
CA PRO A 132 26.22 -13.83 21.87
C PRO A 132 26.61 -15.25 21.44
N VAL A 133 25.63 -16.15 21.36
CA VAL A 133 25.81 -17.51 20.82
C VAL A 133 25.52 -17.46 19.33
N THR A 134 26.51 -17.73 18.51
CA THR A 134 26.32 -17.87 17.06
C THR A 134 25.78 -19.26 16.76
N PHE A 135 24.49 -19.35 16.43
CA PHE A 135 23.88 -20.54 15.89
C PHE A 135 24.13 -20.60 14.38
N THR A 136 25.13 -21.36 13.95
CA THR A 136 25.34 -21.62 12.53
C THR A 136 24.33 -22.67 12.08
N PRO A 137 23.43 -22.38 11.12
CA PRO A 137 22.54 -23.38 10.58
C PRO A 137 23.33 -24.58 10.10
N ARG A 138 22.79 -25.80 10.25
CA ARG A 138 23.30 -26.94 9.47
C ARG A 138 23.23 -26.53 8.01
N ALA A 139 24.35 -26.74 7.31
CA ALA A 139 24.47 -26.55 5.88
C ALA A 139 23.23 -27.10 5.15
N SER A 140 22.31 -26.22 4.74
CA SER A 140 21.25 -26.61 3.82
C SER A 140 21.83 -26.45 2.42
N VAL A 141 22.05 -27.57 1.76
CA VAL A 141 22.26 -27.58 0.32
C VAL A 141 20.88 -27.41 -0.30
N ALA A 142 20.43 -26.18 -0.40
CA ALA A 142 19.23 -25.88 -1.17
C ALA A 142 19.57 -25.98 -2.66
N GLN A 143 18.70 -26.64 -3.42
CA GLN A 143 18.87 -26.77 -4.88
C GLN A 143 18.54 -25.44 -5.56
N GLU A 144 19.10 -25.20 -6.75
CA GLU A 144 18.88 -23.96 -7.50
C GLU A 144 17.38 -23.68 -7.71
N GLU A 145 16.60 -24.73 -7.94
CA GLU A 145 15.14 -24.65 -8.09
C GLU A 145 14.44 -24.10 -6.85
N GLU A 146 14.91 -24.42 -5.65
CA GLU A 146 14.32 -23.94 -4.40
C GLU A 146 14.52 -22.42 -4.24
N TYR A 147 15.71 -21.92 -4.59
CA TYR A 147 15.98 -20.48 -4.55
C TYR A 147 15.16 -19.71 -5.57
N ARG A 148 15.03 -20.23 -6.79
CA ARG A 148 14.18 -19.62 -7.82
C ARG A 148 12.73 -19.54 -7.35
N ALA A 149 12.22 -20.62 -6.74
CA ALA A 149 10.87 -20.65 -6.19
C ALA A 149 10.68 -19.62 -5.06
N ILE A 150 11.68 -19.43 -4.19
CA ILE A 150 11.64 -18.40 -3.14
C ILE A 150 11.61 -16.99 -3.75
N VAL A 151 12.45 -16.72 -4.75
CA VAL A 151 12.48 -15.43 -5.45
C VAL A 151 11.12 -15.14 -6.08
N ASP A 152 10.55 -16.10 -6.80
CA ASP A 152 9.25 -15.93 -7.46
C ASP A 152 8.13 -15.69 -6.41
N ASP A 153 8.14 -16.41 -5.29
CA ASP A 153 7.20 -16.20 -4.16
C ASP A 153 7.35 -14.80 -3.54
N LEU A 154 8.58 -14.31 -3.37
CA LEU A 154 8.83 -12.96 -2.86
C LEU A 154 8.32 -11.87 -3.81
N VAL A 155 8.56 -12.01 -5.11
CA VAL A 155 8.02 -11.09 -6.14
C VAL A 155 6.49 -11.10 -6.10
N GLN A 156 5.88 -12.28 -6.04
CA GLN A 156 4.43 -12.43 -6.00
C GLN A 156 3.82 -11.79 -4.74
N LYS A 157 4.43 -12.02 -3.57
CA LYS A 157 4.01 -11.39 -2.31
C LYS A 157 4.13 -9.88 -2.39
N GLN A 158 5.26 -9.35 -2.85
CA GLN A 158 5.43 -7.91 -2.98
C GLN A 158 4.41 -7.30 -3.94
N SER A 159 4.18 -7.94 -5.09
CA SER A 159 3.18 -7.52 -6.07
C SER A 159 1.80 -7.43 -5.45
N ALA A 160 1.41 -8.44 -4.67
CA ALA A 160 0.16 -8.43 -3.95
C ALA A 160 0.10 -7.29 -2.91
N TRP A 161 1.15 -7.11 -2.11
CA TRP A 161 1.24 -6.00 -1.15
C TRP A 161 1.11 -4.63 -1.80
N SER A 162 1.73 -4.40 -2.96
CA SER A 162 1.58 -3.16 -3.73
C SER A 162 0.13 -2.88 -4.11
N VAL A 163 -0.64 -3.90 -4.52
CA VAL A 163 -2.08 -3.76 -4.81
C VAL A 163 -2.87 -3.38 -3.54
N ALA A 164 -2.58 -4.02 -2.41
CA ALA A 164 -3.24 -3.70 -1.15
C ALA A 164 -2.94 -2.27 -0.67
N GLN A 165 -1.69 -1.81 -0.82
CA GLN A 165 -1.28 -0.44 -0.49
C GLN A 165 -1.95 0.58 -1.42
N ALA A 166 -2.04 0.29 -2.73
CA ALA A 166 -2.73 1.15 -3.69
C ALA A 166 -4.23 1.28 -3.36
N TYR A 167 -4.87 0.20 -2.90
CA TYR A 167 -6.26 0.23 -2.42
C TYR A 167 -6.43 1.16 -1.19
N ASP A 168 -5.52 1.06 -0.22
CA ASP A 168 -5.57 1.88 1.00
C ASP A 168 -5.25 3.36 0.70
N ALA A 169 -4.31 3.62 -0.23
CA ALA A 169 -4.02 4.96 -0.77
C ALA A 169 -5.24 5.57 -1.46
N PHE A 170 -5.92 4.79 -2.31
CA PHE A 170 -7.15 5.23 -2.98
C PHE A 170 -8.27 5.52 -1.96
N GLY A 171 -8.38 4.72 -0.90
CA GLY A 171 -9.31 5.02 0.21
C GLY A 171 -9.03 6.38 0.85
N THR A 172 -7.75 6.67 1.14
CA THR A 172 -7.30 7.95 1.70
C THR A 172 -7.65 9.12 0.77
N PHE A 173 -7.35 8.98 -0.52
CA PHE A 173 -7.74 9.95 -1.56
C PHE A 173 -9.23 10.27 -1.54
N LEU A 174 -10.11 9.25 -1.45
CA LEU A 174 -11.56 9.46 -1.41
C LEU A 174 -11.98 10.25 -0.17
N TYR A 175 -11.44 9.91 1.01
CA TYR A 175 -11.75 10.63 2.25
C TYR A 175 -11.31 12.08 2.17
N ASP A 176 -10.11 12.34 1.67
CA ASP A 176 -9.57 13.68 1.62
C ASP A 176 -10.34 14.51 0.60
N THR A 177 -10.54 14.00 -0.61
CA THR A 177 -11.38 14.65 -1.63
C THR A 177 -12.76 15.05 -1.09
N ALA A 178 -13.42 14.16 -0.34
CA ALA A 178 -14.70 14.46 0.28
C ALA A 178 -14.60 15.51 1.41
N GLY A 179 -13.56 15.44 2.26
CA GLY A 179 -13.33 16.39 3.34
C GLY A 179 -13.06 17.81 2.85
N PHE A 180 -12.21 17.96 1.84
CA PHE A 180 -12.00 19.25 1.17
C PHE A 180 -13.29 19.78 0.57
N PHE A 181 -14.03 18.93 -0.14
CA PHE A 181 -15.27 19.34 -0.77
C PHE A 181 -16.29 19.86 0.26
N PHE A 182 -16.47 19.16 1.38
CA PHE A 182 -17.39 19.59 2.44
C PHE A 182 -16.94 20.86 3.14
N PHE A 183 -15.63 21.05 3.32
CA PHE A 183 -15.09 22.29 3.88
C PHE A 183 -15.36 23.50 2.99
N GLU A 184 -15.23 23.37 1.67
CA GLU A 184 -15.46 24.46 0.71
C GLU A 184 -16.96 24.71 0.44
N ASN A 185 -17.83 23.74 0.73
CA ASN A 185 -19.27 23.81 0.41
C ASN A 185 -20.15 23.65 1.67
N GLN A 186 -19.72 24.20 2.80
CA GLN A 186 -20.45 24.10 4.09
C GLN A 186 -21.91 24.57 3.99
N ASP A 187 -22.17 25.54 3.12
CA ASP A 187 -23.47 26.18 2.91
C ASP A 187 -24.45 25.25 2.18
N LYS A 188 -23.93 24.33 1.35
CA LYS A 188 -24.72 23.43 0.49
C LYS A 188 -25.04 22.13 1.22
N LEU A 189 -26.07 22.17 2.06
CA LEU A 189 -26.98 21.10 2.56
C LEU A 189 -26.45 19.68 2.93
N GLN A 190 -25.48 19.07 2.26
CA GLN A 190 -24.87 17.79 2.67
C GLN A 190 -23.89 17.95 3.84
N ALA A 191 -23.20 19.08 3.94
CA ALA A 191 -22.37 19.41 5.09
C ALA A 191 -23.19 19.41 6.39
N ARG A 192 -24.46 19.86 6.36
CA ARG A 192 -25.34 19.89 7.54
C ARG A 192 -25.66 18.51 8.13
N ASN A 193 -25.77 17.46 7.30
CA ASN A 193 -26.02 16.09 7.79
C ASN A 193 -24.80 15.46 8.46
N ILE A 194 -23.60 15.85 8.04
CA ILE A 194 -22.33 15.38 8.61
C ILE A 194 -21.96 16.25 9.82
N ALA A 195 -22.00 17.58 9.68
CA ALA A 195 -21.78 18.55 10.76
C ALA A 195 -22.80 18.40 11.90
N GLY A 196 -24.07 18.08 11.60
CA GLY A 196 -25.10 17.85 12.62
C GLY A 196 -24.75 16.71 13.58
N LYS A 197 -23.87 15.78 13.18
CA LYS A 197 -23.38 14.68 14.03
C LYS A 197 -22.01 14.95 14.66
N LEU A 198 -21.26 15.92 14.14
CA LEU A 198 -19.86 16.16 14.50
C LEU A 198 -19.62 17.55 15.13
N GLY A 199 -20.69 18.34 15.30
CA GLY A 199 -20.63 19.71 15.82
C GLY A 199 -20.18 20.73 14.77
N PRO A 200 -20.13 22.02 15.13
CA PRO A 200 -19.58 23.05 14.27
C PRO A 200 -18.07 22.82 14.08
N ILE A 201 -17.65 22.55 12.85
CA ILE A 201 -16.25 22.36 12.47
C ILE A 201 -15.83 23.57 11.62
N SER A 202 -14.89 24.36 12.13
CA SER A 202 -14.43 25.59 11.50
C SER A 202 -13.13 25.47 10.71
N SER A 203 -12.40 24.35 10.83
CA SER A 203 -11.12 24.14 10.14
C SER A 203 -11.16 23.01 9.13
N ARG A 204 -10.33 23.14 8.09
CA ARG A 204 -10.15 22.13 7.03
C ARG A 204 -9.67 20.79 7.60
N GLU A 205 -8.71 20.80 8.51
CA GLU A 205 -8.19 19.61 9.18
C GLU A 205 -9.26 18.94 10.04
N GLY A 206 -10.14 19.74 10.65
CA GLY A 206 -11.31 19.24 11.38
C GLY A 206 -12.25 18.46 10.47
N TRP A 207 -12.52 18.99 9.27
CA TRP A 207 -13.38 18.33 8.28
C TRP A 207 -12.77 17.04 7.72
N LEU A 208 -11.47 17.04 7.41
CA LEU A 208 -10.74 15.84 7.00
C LEU A 208 -10.84 14.74 8.06
N ARG A 209 -10.57 15.07 9.32
CA ARG A 209 -10.68 14.13 10.44
C ARG A 209 -12.09 13.61 10.60
N ALA A 210 -13.08 14.51 10.57
CA ALA A 210 -14.50 14.21 10.69
C ALA A 210 -14.98 13.24 9.62
N VAL A 211 -14.64 13.48 8.35
CA VAL A 211 -14.99 12.58 7.24
C VAL A 211 -14.33 11.21 7.40
N ARG A 212 -13.03 11.18 7.71
CA ARG A 212 -12.30 9.92 7.94
C ARG A 212 -12.90 9.12 9.10
N GLU A 213 -13.33 9.78 10.18
CA GLU A 213 -13.95 9.12 11.33
C GLU A 213 -15.37 8.62 11.01
N TYR A 214 -16.19 9.47 10.39
CA TYR A 214 -17.57 9.15 10.05
C TYR A 214 -17.67 7.97 9.07
N TYR A 215 -16.77 7.95 8.07
CA TYR A 215 -16.77 6.92 7.04
C TYR A 215 -15.72 5.82 7.26
N ARG A 216 -15.03 5.80 8.40
CA ARG A 216 -13.90 4.89 8.71
C ARG A 216 -14.14 3.43 8.35
N ARG A 217 -15.38 2.97 8.49
CA ARG A 217 -15.77 1.57 8.30
C ARG A 217 -16.14 1.21 6.87
N ASP A 218 -16.38 2.19 6.00
CA ASP A 218 -16.96 1.93 4.67
C ASP A 218 -16.65 3.04 3.65
N SER A 219 -15.50 2.93 2.98
CA SER A 219 -15.11 3.83 1.87
C SER A 219 -16.15 3.89 0.74
N ARG A 220 -16.99 2.86 0.60
CA ARG A 220 -18.07 2.82 -0.41
C ARG A 220 -19.11 3.91 -0.17
N GLN A 221 -19.33 4.31 1.09
CA GLN A 221 -20.26 5.39 1.43
C GLN A 221 -19.71 6.74 0.97
N VAL A 222 -18.39 6.97 1.11
CA VAL A 222 -17.72 8.18 0.60
C VAL A 222 -17.87 8.28 -0.91
N LEU A 223 -17.63 7.17 -1.62
CA LEU A 223 -17.80 7.13 -3.07
C LEU A 223 -19.26 7.39 -3.48
N GLY A 224 -20.23 6.89 -2.69
CA GLY A 224 -21.64 7.24 -2.85
C GLY A 224 -21.93 8.73 -2.65
N CYS A 225 -21.24 9.41 -1.72
CA CYS A 225 -21.31 10.86 -1.57
C CYS A 225 -20.72 11.57 -2.79
N ILE A 226 -19.52 11.20 -3.21
CA ILE A 226 -18.84 11.75 -4.39
C ILE A 226 -19.74 11.65 -5.64
N ARG A 227 -20.39 10.51 -5.88
CA ARG A 227 -21.33 10.34 -7.00
C ARG A 227 -22.56 11.23 -6.93
N ARG A 228 -23.02 11.62 -5.73
CA ARG A 228 -24.12 12.59 -5.61
C ARG A 228 -23.67 14.01 -5.95
N LEU A 229 -22.38 14.29 -5.80
CA LEU A 229 -21.78 15.58 -6.12
C LEU A 229 -21.41 15.69 -7.60
N ALA A 230 -21.06 14.57 -8.24
CA ALA A 230 -20.81 14.46 -9.68
C ALA A 230 -21.58 13.26 -10.27
N PRO A 231 -22.88 13.39 -10.58
CA PRO A 231 -23.73 12.30 -11.07
C PRO A 231 -23.22 11.61 -12.33
N GLU A 232 -22.55 12.35 -13.22
CA GLU A 232 -21.94 11.84 -14.45
C GLU A 232 -20.88 10.76 -14.18
N LEU A 233 -20.23 10.79 -13.00
CA LEU A 233 -19.27 9.77 -12.59
C LEU A 233 -19.90 8.38 -12.62
N GLY A 234 -21.14 8.23 -12.15
CA GLY A 234 -21.83 6.92 -12.11
C GLY A 234 -22.09 6.31 -13.49
N ILE A 235 -22.16 7.13 -14.53
CA ILE A 235 -22.31 6.69 -15.92
C ILE A 235 -20.93 6.31 -16.48
N ILE A 236 -19.93 7.17 -16.30
CA ILE A 236 -18.58 6.97 -16.86
C ILE A 236 -17.87 5.78 -16.20
N GLU A 237 -18.14 5.50 -14.91
CA GLU A 237 -17.65 4.31 -14.21
C GLU A 237 -18.01 2.98 -14.91
N LYS A 238 -19.05 2.98 -15.76
CA LYS A 238 -19.52 1.81 -16.51
C LYS A 238 -19.23 1.90 -18.02
N THR A 239 -18.91 3.08 -18.52
CA THR A 239 -18.75 3.39 -19.96
C THR A 239 -17.38 3.99 -20.29
N ASN A 240 -16.39 3.73 -19.44
CA ASN A 240 -15.03 4.22 -19.60
C ASN A 240 -14.28 3.49 -20.73
N ARG A 241 -13.13 4.05 -21.11
CA ARG A 241 -12.28 3.55 -22.21
C ARG A 241 -11.75 2.12 -21.98
N ARG A 242 -11.58 1.69 -20.73
CA ARG A 242 -11.19 0.32 -20.41
C ARG A 242 -12.33 -0.69 -20.57
N GLN A 243 -13.57 -0.22 -20.74
CA GLN A 243 -14.76 -1.06 -20.85
C GLN A 243 -14.98 -1.96 -19.61
N ILE A 244 -14.45 -1.56 -18.46
CA ILE A 244 -14.64 -2.26 -17.19
C ILE A 244 -15.64 -1.52 -16.31
N ASN A 245 -16.38 -2.24 -15.49
CA ASN A 245 -17.19 -1.62 -14.44
C ASN A 245 -16.29 -1.29 -13.24
N LEU A 246 -15.85 -0.03 -13.13
CA LEU A 246 -14.92 0.41 -12.08
C LEU A 246 -15.47 0.21 -10.66
N VAL A 247 -16.79 0.21 -10.49
CA VAL A 247 -17.44 -0.06 -9.20
C VAL A 247 -17.30 -1.53 -8.81
N ALA A 248 -17.52 -2.43 -9.76
CA ALA A 248 -17.35 -3.87 -9.54
C ALA A 248 -15.87 -4.23 -9.39
N TRP A 249 -14.99 -3.59 -10.18
CA TRP A 249 -13.54 -3.76 -10.10
C TRP A 249 -13.00 -3.34 -8.74
N TYR A 250 -13.43 -2.18 -8.20
CA TYR A 250 -13.03 -1.74 -6.87
C TYR A 250 -13.51 -2.68 -5.76
N LYS A 251 -14.66 -3.34 -5.93
CA LYS A 251 -15.11 -4.40 -5.01
C LYS A 251 -14.23 -5.64 -5.09
N ALA A 252 -13.81 -6.07 -6.29
CA ALA A 252 -12.85 -7.15 -6.45
C ALA A 252 -11.52 -6.82 -5.77
N ALA A 253 -11.00 -5.60 -5.99
CA ALA A 253 -9.78 -5.11 -5.33
C ALA A 253 -9.90 -5.09 -3.79
N SER A 254 -11.08 -4.81 -3.24
CA SER A 254 -11.35 -4.89 -1.80
C SER A 254 -11.20 -6.31 -1.25
N GLU A 255 -11.68 -7.32 -1.97
CA GLU A 255 -11.51 -8.73 -1.60
C GLU A 255 -10.04 -9.17 -1.68
N VAL A 256 -9.32 -8.70 -2.70
CA VAL A 256 -7.88 -8.91 -2.86
C VAL A 256 -7.11 -8.32 -1.68
N ARG A 257 -7.36 -7.04 -1.35
CA ARG A 257 -6.75 -6.37 -0.19
C ARG A 257 -7.05 -7.11 1.11
N GLN A 258 -8.29 -7.56 1.31
CA GLN A 258 -8.66 -8.36 2.47
C GLN A 258 -7.85 -9.66 2.54
N ALA A 259 -7.67 -10.34 1.41
CA ALA A 259 -6.94 -11.60 1.36
C ALA A 259 -5.46 -11.45 1.71
N ILE A 260 -4.84 -10.40 1.18
CA ILE A 260 -3.41 -10.09 1.42
C ILE A 260 -3.18 -9.74 2.89
N VAL A 261 -4.01 -8.87 3.46
CA VAL A 261 -3.80 -8.36 4.82
C VAL A 261 -4.15 -9.40 5.90
N HIS A 262 -5.09 -10.31 5.64
CA HIS A 262 -5.68 -11.15 6.68
C HIS A 262 -5.63 -12.66 6.46
N THR A 263 -5.34 -13.14 5.24
CA THR A 263 -5.45 -14.56 4.91
C THR A 263 -4.36 -15.05 3.98
N SER A 264 -3.14 -14.51 4.14
CA SER A 264 -1.94 -14.97 3.41
C SER A 264 -2.16 -15.06 1.90
N SER A 265 -2.79 -14.03 1.33
CA SER A 265 -3.07 -13.91 -0.11
C SER A 265 -4.11 -14.90 -0.66
N ALA A 266 -4.94 -15.52 0.18
CA ALA A 266 -6.02 -16.40 -0.25
C ALA A 266 -7.42 -15.85 0.11
N ILE A 267 -8.32 -15.71 -0.87
CA ILE A 267 -9.73 -15.36 -0.61
C ILE A 267 -10.46 -16.63 -0.16
N ARG A 268 -10.98 -16.64 1.07
CA ARG A 268 -11.62 -17.82 1.67
C ARG A 268 -12.77 -18.37 0.80
N PRO A 269 -13.00 -19.70 0.76
CA PRO A 269 -14.02 -20.31 -0.10
C PRO A 269 -15.40 -19.72 0.13
N ALA A 270 -15.81 -19.56 1.40
CA ALA A 270 -17.11 -19.00 1.76
C ALA A 270 -17.34 -17.57 1.24
N ARG A 271 -16.27 -16.79 1.01
CA ARG A 271 -16.35 -15.48 0.36
C ARG A 271 -16.47 -15.62 -1.14
N VAL A 272 -15.60 -16.43 -1.77
CA VAL A 272 -15.62 -16.71 -3.22
C VAL A 272 -17.02 -17.13 -3.68
N TRP A 273 -17.64 -18.08 -2.97
CA TRP A 273 -19.00 -18.57 -3.29
C TRP A 273 -20.10 -17.52 -3.19
N ARG A 274 -19.89 -16.42 -2.45
CA ARG A 274 -20.85 -15.33 -2.27
C ARG A 274 -20.60 -14.17 -3.22
N LEU A 275 -19.50 -14.17 -3.96
CA LEU A 275 -19.20 -13.10 -4.89
C LEU A 275 -20.10 -13.21 -6.13
N PRO A 276 -20.79 -12.12 -6.52
CA PRO A 276 -21.53 -12.07 -7.78
C PRO A 276 -20.62 -12.40 -8.96
N LYS A 277 -21.17 -13.10 -9.96
CA LYS A 277 -20.44 -13.52 -11.19
C LYS A 277 -19.64 -12.38 -11.84
N PRO A 278 -20.16 -11.14 -12.02
CA PRO A 278 -19.38 -10.06 -12.62
C PRO A 278 -18.15 -9.64 -11.80
N ILE A 279 -18.20 -9.80 -10.47
CA ILE A 279 -17.06 -9.50 -9.60
C ILE A 279 -16.03 -10.63 -9.69
N MET A 280 -16.47 -11.89 -9.78
CA MET A 280 -15.58 -13.03 -9.99
C MET A 280 -14.87 -12.98 -11.34
N GLU A 281 -15.56 -12.57 -12.42
CA GLU A 281 -14.96 -12.37 -13.74
C GLU A 281 -13.84 -11.33 -13.67
N LEU A 282 -14.12 -10.14 -13.10
CA LEU A 282 -13.12 -9.10 -12.89
C LEU A 282 -11.98 -9.53 -11.97
N LEU A 283 -12.28 -10.34 -10.95
CA LEU A 283 -11.27 -10.91 -10.06
C LEU A 283 -10.32 -11.81 -10.86
N SER A 284 -10.84 -12.73 -11.67
CA SER A 284 -10.01 -13.63 -12.48
C SER A 284 -9.21 -12.90 -13.57
N GLU A 285 -9.79 -11.85 -14.15
CA GLU A 285 -9.17 -11.10 -15.25
C GLU A 285 -8.06 -10.15 -14.77
N HIS A 286 -8.30 -9.42 -13.69
CA HIS A 286 -7.38 -8.37 -13.22
C HIS A 286 -6.52 -8.79 -12.02
N PHE A 287 -6.92 -9.85 -11.33
CA PHE A 287 -6.23 -10.33 -10.13
C PHE A 287 -6.05 -11.85 -10.21
N PRO A 288 -5.16 -12.32 -11.11
CA PRO A 288 -4.98 -13.73 -11.38
C PRO A 288 -4.66 -14.54 -10.13
N GLY A 289 -5.20 -15.76 -10.10
CA GLY A 289 -5.10 -16.67 -8.97
C GLY A 289 -5.50 -18.08 -9.34
N ARG A 290 -5.35 -19.00 -8.39
CA ARG A 290 -5.67 -20.42 -8.54
C ARG A 290 -6.74 -20.83 -7.54
N HIS A 291 -7.65 -21.69 -7.98
CA HIS A 291 -8.63 -22.31 -7.09
C HIS A 291 -7.96 -23.46 -6.34
N GLU A 292 -7.95 -23.37 -5.02
CA GLU A 292 -7.43 -24.38 -4.09
C GLU A 292 -8.49 -24.72 -3.03
N PRO A 293 -8.33 -25.85 -2.30
CA PRO A 293 -9.23 -26.17 -1.17
C PRO A 293 -9.30 -25.06 -0.11
N THR A 294 -8.23 -24.28 0.03
CA THR A 294 -8.10 -23.15 0.97
C THR A 294 -8.78 -21.87 0.47
N GLY A 295 -9.21 -21.80 -0.79
CA GLY A 295 -9.83 -20.63 -1.39
C GLY A 295 -9.29 -20.28 -2.77
N TYR A 296 -9.44 -19.03 -3.16
CA TYR A 296 -8.80 -18.48 -4.37
C TYR A 296 -7.47 -17.84 -3.98
N VAL A 297 -6.36 -18.50 -4.31
CA VAL A 297 -4.99 -18.08 -3.95
C VAL A 297 -4.46 -17.14 -5.03
N LEU A 298 -4.12 -15.92 -4.65
CA LEU A 298 -3.65 -14.88 -5.56
C LEU A 298 -2.24 -15.18 -6.08
N THR A 299 -2.05 -15.07 -7.39
CA THR A 299 -0.79 -15.28 -8.11
C THR A 299 -0.40 -14.06 -8.93
N LEU A 300 -0.38 -12.90 -8.26
CA LEU A 300 -0.13 -11.61 -8.89
C LEU A 300 1.34 -11.47 -9.30
N SER A 301 1.59 -11.22 -10.58
CA SER A 301 2.90 -10.79 -11.07
C SER A 301 3.11 -9.29 -10.82
N ALA A 302 4.35 -8.82 -11.00
CA ALA A 302 4.64 -7.39 -10.95
C ALA A 302 3.89 -6.61 -12.05
N GLY A 303 3.67 -7.23 -13.21
CA GLY A 303 2.84 -6.67 -14.28
C GLY A 303 1.38 -6.46 -13.86
N ASP A 304 0.80 -7.45 -13.18
CA ASP A 304 -0.58 -7.36 -12.67
C ASP A 304 -0.71 -6.25 -11.63
N ALA A 305 0.26 -6.15 -10.72
CA ALA A 305 0.31 -5.08 -9.73
C ALA A 305 0.37 -3.70 -10.40
N ARG A 306 1.27 -3.50 -11.38
CA ARG A 306 1.37 -2.25 -12.15
C ARG A 306 0.06 -1.89 -12.85
N ASN A 307 -0.61 -2.87 -13.45
CA ASN A 307 -1.91 -2.67 -14.10
C ASN A 307 -2.99 -2.24 -13.09
N ALA A 308 -2.99 -2.83 -11.89
CA ALA A 308 -3.89 -2.43 -10.81
C ALA A 308 -3.60 -1.01 -10.31
N LEU A 309 -2.33 -0.64 -10.10
CA LEU A 309 -1.90 0.71 -9.74
C LEU A 309 -2.35 1.73 -10.79
N LEU A 310 -2.15 1.43 -12.08
CA LEU A 310 -2.59 2.29 -13.18
C LEU A 310 -4.12 2.46 -13.18
N THR A 311 -4.87 1.37 -12.95
CA THR A 311 -6.33 1.43 -12.86
C THR A 311 -6.80 2.28 -11.68
N PHE A 312 -6.11 2.20 -10.53
CA PHE A 312 -6.35 3.08 -9.39
C PHE A 312 -6.07 4.55 -9.73
N ALA A 313 -4.94 4.85 -10.38
CA ALA A 313 -4.56 6.20 -10.79
C ALA A 313 -5.60 6.81 -11.74
N GLU A 314 -6.00 6.06 -12.77
CA GLU A 314 -7.01 6.49 -13.73
C GLU A 314 -8.39 6.70 -13.09
N TYR A 315 -8.77 5.84 -12.14
CA TYR A 315 -10.02 6.02 -11.42
C TYR A 315 -9.99 7.24 -10.51
N GLY A 316 -8.86 7.49 -9.83
CA GLY A 316 -8.66 8.71 -9.03
C GLY A 316 -8.76 9.96 -9.89
N TYR A 317 -8.10 9.95 -11.05
CA TYR A 317 -8.17 11.04 -12.02
C TYR A 317 -9.58 11.25 -12.58
N LEU A 318 -10.31 10.17 -12.88
CA LEU A 318 -11.70 10.25 -13.32
C LEU A 318 -12.58 10.94 -12.27
N ILE A 319 -12.43 10.56 -11.00
CA ILE A 319 -13.17 11.18 -9.88
C ILE A 319 -12.85 12.67 -9.79
N PHE A 320 -11.55 13.02 -9.80
CA PHE A 320 -11.09 14.40 -9.80
C PHE A 320 -11.70 15.20 -10.96
N LYS A 321 -11.62 14.67 -12.18
CA LYS A 321 -12.13 15.34 -13.38
C LYS A 321 -13.63 15.58 -13.32
N CYS A 322 -14.42 14.58 -12.92
CA CYS A 322 -15.88 14.72 -12.81
C CYS A 322 -16.26 15.76 -11.73
N LEU A 323 -15.68 15.65 -10.54
CA LEU A 323 -15.93 16.62 -9.47
C LEU A 323 -15.54 18.05 -9.87
N SER A 324 -14.40 18.21 -10.52
CA SER A 324 -13.92 19.51 -10.99
C SER A 324 -14.91 20.13 -11.99
N ARG A 325 -15.34 19.35 -12.99
CA ARG A 325 -16.32 19.80 -13.99
C ARG A 325 -17.67 20.13 -13.38
N SER A 326 -18.17 19.29 -12.48
CA SER A 326 -19.44 19.50 -11.76
C SER A 326 -19.45 20.78 -10.92
N ASN A 327 -18.28 21.29 -10.50
CA ASN A 327 -18.15 22.47 -9.65
C ASN A 327 -17.49 23.67 -10.35
N GLY A 328 -17.24 23.58 -11.66
CA GLY A 328 -16.64 24.67 -12.43
C GLY A 328 -15.15 24.92 -12.15
N TYR A 329 -14.44 23.96 -11.55
CA TYR A 329 -13.00 24.03 -11.35
C TYR A 329 -12.23 23.58 -12.59
N ASP A 330 -11.03 24.12 -12.78
CA ASP A 330 -10.10 23.62 -13.80
C ASP A 330 -9.63 22.20 -13.44
N TRP A 331 -9.73 21.29 -14.40
CA TRP A 331 -9.38 19.87 -14.27
C TRP A 331 -8.12 19.51 -15.06
N GLN A 332 -7.52 20.45 -15.78
CA GLN A 332 -6.29 20.20 -16.50
C GLN A 332 -5.16 20.00 -15.48
N ILE A 333 -4.50 18.85 -15.58
CA ILE A 333 -3.23 18.63 -14.90
C ILE A 333 -2.18 19.07 -15.91
N PRO A 334 -1.34 20.07 -15.59
CA PRO A 334 -0.24 20.45 -16.45
C PRO A 334 0.59 19.19 -16.69
N GLY A 335 0.76 18.86 -17.96
CA GLY A 335 1.67 17.78 -18.34
C GLY A 335 3.10 18.18 -17.96
N PRO A 336 4.01 17.20 -17.89
CA PRO A 336 5.42 17.54 -18.02
C PRO A 336 5.60 18.23 -19.38
N ASP A 337 6.04 19.49 -19.36
CA ASP A 337 6.53 20.19 -20.55
C ASP A 337 7.77 19.49 -21.13
#